data_AF-A0A0F9F750-F1
#
_entry.id   AF-A0A0F9F750-F1
#
_cell.length_a   1.000
_cell.length_b   1.000
_cell.length_c   1.000
_cell.angle_alpha   90.00
_cell.angle_beta   90.00
_cell.angle_gamma   90.00
#
_symmetry.space_group_name_H-M   'P 1'
#
loop_
_entity.id
_entity.type
_entity.pdbx_description
1 polymer ?
#
loop_
_entity_poly.entity_id
_entity_poly.type
_entity_poly.pdbx_seq_one_letter_code
_entity_poly.pdbx_strand_id
1 'polypeptide(L)'
;MDVAVEDTPFSISIIDRDFMNDTGAKTIQDALLYSSGVYSGAYGVDTRGDFANIRGIDPSLYLDGLRQVYGSYNSVRTNIYALESIEVLKGPSSVLYGQGELGGIVNSVSKLPKDEQQGEIWAQYGSFNRKQVAFDITGAATEDGTLLYRVVGLQRDSETQVDHVDDDGFLIAPSLTWKPTEDTDFTLLFNRQRNTGQVLA
;
A
#
# COMPACT_ATOMS: atom_id res chain seq x y z
N MET A 1 -8.68 2.19 -11.48
CA MET A 1 -9.86 2.29 -12.39
C MET A 1 -9.33 2.58 -13.78
N ASP A 2 -9.90 1.97 -14.84
CA ASP A 2 -9.44 2.18 -16.23
C ASP A 2 -10.25 3.29 -16.93
N VAL A 3 -10.25 4.48 -16.32
CA VAL A 3 -10.90 5.70 -16.83
C VAL A 3 -9.99 6.87 -16.50
N ALA A 4 -9.78 7.77 -17.47
CA ALA A 4 -8.98 8.98 -17.25
C ALA A 4 -9.57 9.84 -16.12
N VAL A 5 -8.72 10.43 -15.29
CA VAL A 5 -9.18 11.22 -14.13
C VAL A 5 -10.08 12.38 -14.58
N GLU A 6 -9.79 13.00 -15.72
CA GLU A 6 -10.62 14.07 -16.31
C GLU A 6 -12.05 13.64 -16.67
N ASP A 7 -12.27 12.35 -16.95
CA ASP A 7 -13.57 11.80 -17.33
C ASP A 7 -14.35 11.27 -16.12
N THR A 8 -13.73 11.26 -14.93
CA THR A 8 -14.39 10.83 -13.70
C THR A 8 -15.15 11.98 -13.04
N PRO A 9 -16.42 11.79 -12.63
CA PRO A 9 -17.19 12.83 -11.94
C PRO A 9 -16.80 12.99 -10.46
N PHE A 10 -15.74 12.30 -10.02
CA PHE A 10 -15.30 12.26 -8.63
C PHE A 10 -13.96 12.98 -8.46
N SER A 11 -13.73 13.54 -7.27
CA SER A 11 -12.42 14.09 -6.93
C SER A 11 -11.49 12.95 -6.52
N ILE A 12 -10.60 12.56 -7.42
CA ILE A 12 -9.62 11.49 -7.24
C ILE A 12 -8.22 12.09 -7.10
N SER A 13 -7.38 11.48 -6.26
CA SER A 13 -5.94 11.75 -6.23
C SER A 13 -5.21 10.43 -6.25
N ILE A 14 -4.23 10.29 -7.14
CA ILE A 14 -3.43 9.08 -7.29
C ILE A 14 -2.02 9.43 -6.84
N ILE A 15 -1.51 8.68 -5.87
CA ILE A 15 -0.14 8.78 -5.38
C ILE A 15 0.59 7.55 -5.92
N ASP A 16 1.45 7.75 -6.92
CA ASP A 16 2.20 6.67 -7.56
C ASP A 16 3.49 6.32 -6.79
N ARG A 17 4.13 5.23 -7.23
CA ARG A 17 5.36 4.71 -6.61
C ARG A 17 6.51 5.71 -6.65
N ASP A 18 6.63 6.49 -7.71
CA ASP A 18 7.71 7.45 -7.89
C ASP A 18 7.56 8.60 -6.89
N PHE A 19 6.35 9.14 -6.74
CA PHE A 19 6.06 10.14 -5.73
C PHE A 19 6.30 9.61 -4.30
N MET A 20 5.89 8.36 -4.02
CA MET A 20 6.16 7.71 -2.73
C MET A 20 7.67 7.59 -2.44
N ASN A 21 8.48 7.32 -3.47
CA ASN A 21 9.93 7.26 -3.37
C ASN A 21 10.55 8.65 -3.15
N ASP A 22 10.17 9.63 -3.98
CA ASP A 22 10.73 10.98 -3.96
C ASP A 22 10.44 11.73 -2.65
N THR A 23 9.26 11.51 -2.08
CA THR A 23 8.89 12.06 -0.77
C THR A 23 9.48 11.28 0.41
N GLY A 24 10.08 10.11 0.18
CA GLY A 24 10.59 9.24 1.22
C GLY A 24 9.49 8.67 2.13
N ALA A 25 8.26 8.52 1.60
CA ALA A 25 7.11 8.02 2.35
C ALA A 25 7.38 6.61 2.87
N LYS A 26 7.22 6.40 4.18
CA LYS A 26 7.46 5.10 4.83
C LYS A 26 6.17 4.34 5.09
N THR A 27 5.05 5.04 5.01
CA THR A 27 3.73 4.59 5.46
C THR A 27 2.65 5.19 4.57
N ILE A 28 1.46 4.60 4.53
CA ILE A 28 0.35 5.16 3.75
C ILE A 28 0.00 6.56 4.27
N GLN A 29 0.08 6.75 5.60
CA GLN A 29 -0.09 8.06 6.21
C GLN A 29 0.87 9.09 5.62
N ASP A 30 2.18 8.80 5.53
CA ASP A 30 3.17 9.72 4.96
C ASP A 30 2.86 10.06 3.49
N ALA A 31 2.48 9.05 2.70
CA ALA A 31 2.16 9.24 1.28
C ALA A 31 0.97 10.18 1.05
N LEU A 32 0.05 10.24 2.02
CA LEU A 32 -1.13 11.09 1.96
C LEU A 32 -0.86 12.56 2.36
N LEU A 33 0.33 12.91 2.86
CA LEU A 33 0.63 14.26 3.38
C LEU A 33 0.39 15.38 2.35
N TYR A 34 0.66 15.11 1.08
CA TYR A 34 0.52 16.08 -0.01
C TYR A 34 -0.83 16.02 -0.72
N SER A 35 -1.76 15.18 -0.24
CA SER A 35 -3.09 15.05 -0.82
C SER A 35 -4.03 16.13 -0.30
N SER A 36 -4.56 16.95 -1.21
CA SER A 36 -5.50 18.03 -0.86
C SER A 36 -6.78 17.50 -0.19
N GLY A 37 -7.21 18.16 0.89
CA GLY A 37 -8.41 17.77 1.64
C GLY A 37 -8.25 16.48 2.44
N VAL A 38 -7.02 15.96 2.55
CA VAL A 38 -6.66 14.86 3.43
C VAL A 38 -5.86 15.43 4.60
N TYR A 39 -6.29 15.12 5.82
CA TYR A 39 -5.51 15.34 7.02
C TYR A 39 -4.85 14.01 7.40
N SER A 40 -3.54 13.93 7.23
CA SER A 40 -2.74 12.75 7.55
C SER A 40 -2.14 12.87 8.95
N GLY A 41 -2.19 11.80 9.74
CA GLY A 41 -1.57 11.76 11.06
C GLY A 41 -2.44 12.27 12.19
N ALA A 42 -3.71 11.85 12.23
CA ALA A 42 -4.63 12.17 13.32
C ALA A 42 -4.07 11.87 14.72
N TYR A 43 -3.16 10.90 14.83
CA TYR A 43 -2.48 10.49 16.06
C TYR A 43 -0.96 10.61 16.01
N GLY A 44 -0.40 11.30 15.00
CA GLY A 44 1.06 11.38 14.80
C GLY A 44 1.68 10.05 14.33
N VAL A 45 2.92 9.78 14.76
CA VAL A 45 3.61 8.52 14.47
C VAL A 45 3.04 7.43 15.39
N ASP A 46 2.25 6.53 14.80
CA ASP A 46 1.66 5.38 15.48
C ASP A 46 2.03 4.10 14.73
N THR A 47 2.67 3.14 15.40
CA THR A 47 3.09 1.87 14.79
C THR A 47 1.91 0.92 14.56
N ARG A 48 0.76 1.19 15.18
CA ARG A 48 -0.44 0.33 15.13
C ARG A 48 -1.22 0.47 13.82
N GLY A 49 -1.14 1.61 13.14
CA GLY A 49 -1.94 1.86 11.94
C GLY A 49 -1.63 3.16 11.24
N ASP A 50 -2.23 3.32 10.06
CA ASP A 50 -2.22 4.56 9.30
C ASP A 50 -3.55 5.28 9.49
N PHE A 51 -3.51 6.51 10.01
CA PHE A 51 -4.69 7.28 10.34
C PHE A 51 -4.75 8.56 9.50
N ALA A 52 -5.78 8.66 8.69
CA ALA A 52 -6.04 9.83 7.86
C ALA A 52 -7.53 10.15 7.87
N ASN A 53 -7.86 11.44 7.75
CA ASN A 53 -9.22 11.93 7.57
C ASN A 53 -9.34 12.59 6.20
N ILE A 54 -10.42 12.30 5.48
CA ILE A 54 -10.75 12.98 4.24
C ILE A 54 -11.90 13.94 4.54
N ARG A 55 -11.68 15.24 4.32
CA ARG A 55 -12.65 16.31 4.64
C ARG A 55 -13.18 16.24 6.09
N GLY A 56 -12.32 15.81 7.02
CA GLY A 56 -12.64 15.71 8.46
C GLY A 56 -13.38 14.44 8.89
N ILE A 57 -13.53 13.44 8.01
CA ILE A 57 -14.21 12.17 8.32
C ILE A 57 -13.24 11.02 8.03
N ASP A 58 -13.30 9.95 8.84
CA ASP A 58 -12.54 8.72 8.58
C ASP A 58 -12.96 8.10 7.23
N PRO A 59 -12.03 7.77 6.32
CA PRO A 59 -12.34 7.12 5.07
C PRO A 59 -12.47 5.60 5.24
N SER A 60 -13.10 4.94 4.26
CA SER A 60 -12.95 3.50 4.12
C SER A 60 -11.56 3.14 3.62
N LEU A 61 -10.97 2.09 4.17
CA LEU A 61 -9.72 1.52 3.66
C LEU A 61 -10.01 0.34 2.73
N TYR A 62 -9.35 0.33 1.57
CA TYR A 62 -9.46 -0.68 0.55
C TYR A 62 -8.07 -1.15 0.12
N LEU A 63 -7.97 -2.42 -0.28
CA LEU A 63 -6.80 -3.01 -0.91
C LEU A 63 -7.27 -3.74 -2.16
N ASP A 64 -6.73 -3.38 -3.31
CA ASP A 64 -7.08 -3.95 -4.61
C ASP A 64 -8.60 -3.92 -4.88
N GLY A 65 -9.26 -2.83 -4.46
CA GLY A 65 -10.71 -2.65 -4.63
C GLY A 65 -11.58 -3.47 -3.66
N LEU A 66 -10.98 -4.23 -2.75
CA LEU A 66 -11.68 -4.94 -1.68
C LEU A 66 -11.57 -4.21 -0.35
N ARG A 67 -12.67 -4.10 0.39
CA ARG A 67 -12.70 -3.40 1.68
C ARG A 67 -11.81 -4.14 2.69
N GLN A 68 -10.86 -3.42 3.30
CA GLN A 68 -10.06 -3.95 4.40
C GLN A 68 -10.90 -3.92 5.69
N VAL A 69 -11.63 -5.00 5.98
CA VAL A 69 -12.50 -5.09 7.16
C VAL A 69 -11.79 -5.87 8.27
N TYR A 70 -11.24 -5.21 9.31
CA TYR A 70 -10.83 -5.92 10.54
C TYR A 70 -10.92 -5.07 11.82
N GLY A 71 -12.14 -4.76 12.26
CA GLY A 71 -12.40 -4.17 13.59
C GLY A 71 -11.69 -2.83 13.86
N SER A 72 -11.76 -2.35 15.10
CA SER A 72 -11.18 -1.04 15.47
C SER A 72 -9.70 -1.10 15.86
N TYR A 73 -9.13 -2.28 16.14
CA TYR A 73 -7.80 -2.40 16.78
C TYR A 73 -6.90 -3.53 16.24
N ASN A 74 -7.40 -4.42 15.38
CA ASN A 74 -6.65 -5.62 14.92
C ASN A 74 -6.44 -5.64 13.40
N SER A 75 -6.34 -4.47 12.77
CA SER A 75 -6.06 -4.37 11.33
C SER A 75 -4.56 -4.52 11.06
N VAL A 76 -4.23 -5.28 10.02
CA VAL A 76 -2.84 -5.36 9.52
C VAL A 76 -2.58 -4.08 8.73
N ARG A 77 -1.64 -3.27 9.20
CA ARG A 77 -1.20 -2.05 8.51
C ARG A 77 -0.50 -2.41 7.20
N THR A 78 -1.12 -2.16 6.05
CA THR A 78 -0.55 -2.44 4.73
C THR A 78 0.83 -1.80 4.56
N ASN A 79 1.84 -2.59 4.18
CA ASN A 79 3.17 -2.07 3.91
C ASN A 79 3.22 -1.36 2.54
N ILE A 80 3.55 -0.07 2.54
CA ILE A 80 3.61 0.77 1.35
C ILE A 80 4.58 0.26 0.27
N TYR A 81 5.60 -0.52 0.62
CA TYR A 81 6.57 -1.06 -0.33
C TYR A 81 5.96 -2.12 -1.26
N ALA A 82 4.88 -2.79 -0.82
CA ALA A 82 4.11 -3.74 -1.62
C ALA A 82 3.17 -3.05 -2.63
N LEU A 83 3.05 -1.73 -2.59
CA LEU A 83 2.06 -0.98 -3.36
C LEU A 83 2.69 -0.31 -4.59
N GLU A 84 1.94 -0.34 -5.69
CA GLU A 84 2.24 0.41 -6.91
C GLU A 84 1.67 1.84 -6.80
N SER A 85 0.49 1.98 -6.19
CA SER A 85 -0.13 3.29 -5.95
C SER A 85 -1.07 3.29 -4.75
N ILE A 86 -1.43 4.50 -4.31
CA ILE A 86 -2.51 4.76 -3.35
C ILE A 86 -3.47 5.73 -4.03
N GLU A 87 -4.73 5.34 -4.12
CA GLU A 87 -5.81 6.13 -4.74
C GLU A 87 -6.73 6.68 -3.65
N VAL A 88 -7.02 7.97 -3.72
CA VAL A 88 -7.88 8.68 -2.77
C VAL A 88 -9.12 9.19 -3.50
N LEU A 89 -10.25 8.57 -3.24
CA LEU A 89 -11.56 8.99 -3.75
C LEU A 89 -12.27 9.81 -2.67
N LYS A 90 -12.51 11.10 -2.93
CA LYS A 90 -13.02 12.03 -1.91
C LYS A 90 -14.54 12.18 -1.97
N GLY A 91 -15.20 11.91 -0.84
CA GLY A 91 -16.65 12.03 -0.69
C GLY A 91 -17.42 10.74 -0.93
N PRO A 92 -18.76 10.78 -0.94
CA PRO A 92 -19.60 9.59 -0.97
C PRO A 92 -19.36 8.71 -2.21
N SER A 93 -18.97 7.46 -1.99
CA SER A 93 -18.57 6.49 -3.01
C SER A 93 -19.43 5.22 -3.00
N SER A 94 -20.57 5.26 -2.31
CA SER A 94 -21.41 4.09 -2.02
C SER A 94 -22.02 3.43 -3.25
N VAL A 95 -22.16 4.16 -4.35
CA VAL A 95 -22.68 3.65 -5.63
C VAL A 95 -21.79 2.53 -6.19
N LEU A 96 -20.47 2.63 -6.01
CA LEU A 96 -19.50 1.67 -6.57
C LEU A 96 -18.99 0.67 -5.54
N TYR A 97 -18.88 1.11 -4.28
CA TYR A 97 -18.22 0.34 -3.22
C TYR A 97 -19.17 -0.13 -2.11
N GLY A 98 -20.48 0.10 -2.26
CA GLY A 98 -21.49 -0.31 -1.29
C GLY A 98 -21.44 0.52 -0.01
N GLN A 99 -21.49 -0.12 1.16
CA GLN A 99 -21.40 0.62 2.43
C GLN A 99 -19.98 1.20 2.59
N GLY A 100 -19.88 2.53 2.57
CA GLY A 100 -18.64 3.26 2.79
C GLY A 100 -18.87 4.52 3.63
N GLU A 101 -17.81 5.04 4.22
CA GLU A 101 -17.81 6.24 5.04
C GLU A 101 -17.95 7.50 4.16
N LEU A 102 -18.52 8.58 4.71
CA LEU A 102 -18.79 9.81 3.96
C LEU A 102 -17.52 10.57 3.53
N GLY A 103 -16.38 10.29 4.18
CA GLY A 103 -15.07 10.82 3.79
C GLY A 103 -14.61 10.31 2.41
N GLY A 104 -15.13 9.15 1.99
CA GLY A 104 -14.72 8.46 0.77
C GLY A 104 -13.79 7.30 1.06
N ILE A 105 -12.89 7.01 0.12
CA ILE A 105 -12.08 5.79 0.10
C ILE A 105 -10.61 6.11 -0.07
N VAL A 106 -9.77 5.39 0.67
CA VAL A 106 -8.35 5.20 0.37
C VAL A 106 -8.16 3.77 -0.13
N ASN A 107 -7.83 3.61 -1.40
CA ASN A 107 -7.57 2.31 -2.03
C ASN A 107 -6.07 2.13 -2.23
N SER A 108 -5.50 1.13 -1.60
CA SER A 108 -4.13 0.68 -1.81
C SER A 108 -4.10 -0.27 -3.01
N VAL A 109 -3.21 -0.05 -3.96
CA VAL A 109 -3.09 -0.90 -5.15
C VAL A 109 -1.78 -1.66 -5.07
N SER A 110 -1.88 -2.99 -4.99
CA SER A 110 -0.75 -3.89 -4.93
C SER A 110 0.07 -3.86 -6.22
N LYS A 111 1.37 -4.08 -6.06
CA LYS A 111 2.30 -4.36 -7.14
C LYS A 111 1.90 -5.64 -7.90
N LEU A 112 1.67 -5.52 -9.21
CA LEU A 112 1.37 -6.65 -10.09
C LEU A 112 2.59 -7.08 -10.92
N PRO A 113 2.64 -8.35 -11.37
CA PRO A 113 3.64 -8.81 -12.34
C PRO A 113 3.67 -7.96 -13.61
N LYS A 114 4.87 -7.71 -14.14
CA LYS A 114 5.10 -6.99 -15.40
C LYS A 114 5.73 -7.92 -16.43
N ASP A 115 5.49 -7.66 -17.71
CA ASP A 115 6.02 -8.48 -18.82
C ASP A 115 7.54 -8.32 -18.94
N GLU A 116 8.06 -7.11 -18.77
CA GLU A 116 9.49 -6.82 -18.81
C GLU A 116 10.21 -7.30 -17.54
N GLN A 117 11.34 -8.00 -17.73
CA GLN A 117 12.19 -8.41 -16.64
C GLN A 117 12.85 -7.18 -16.00
N GLN A 118 12.51 -6.94 -14.74
CA GLN A 118 13.06 -5.84 -13.96
C GLN A 118 13.19 -6.23 -12.49
N GLY A 119 14.02 -5.50 -11.75
CA GLY A 119 14.06 -5.66 -10.31
C GLY A 119 14.97 -4.68 -9.62
N GLU A 120 14.74 -4.53 -8.33
CA GLU A 120 15.51 -3.69 -7.44
C GLU A 120 15.87 -4.44 -6.16
N ILE A 121 17.01 -4.05 -5.61
CA ILE A 121 17.38 -4.34 -4.22
C ILE A 121 17.91 -3.05 -3.63
N TRP A 122 17.46 -2.73 -2.43
CA TRP A 122 17.95 -1.56 -1.74
C TRP A 122 18.03 -1.82 -0.24
N ALA A 123 18.92 -1.05 0.39
CA ALA A 123 19.11 -1.05 1.83
C ALA A 123 19.02 0.38 2.34
N GLN A 124 18.56 0.53 3.58
CA GLN A 124 18.45 1.81 4.25
C GLN A 124 18.95 1.71 5.69
N TYR A 125 19.66 2.76 6.09
CA TYR A 125 20.07 3.01 7.46
C TYR A 125 19.64 4.43 7.85
N GLY A 126 19.24 4.66 9.10
CA GLY A 126 18.82 5.98 9.53
C GLY A 126 18.60 6.13 11.03
N SER A 127 17.95 7.23 11.41
CA SER A 127 17.59 7.53 12.80
C SER A 127 16.77 6.41 13.45
N PHE A 128 16.83 6.34 14.79
CA PHE A 128 16.15 5.31 15.60
C PHE A 128 16.60 3.89 15.25
N ASN A 129 17.92 3.73 15.05
CA ASN A 129 18.57 2.46 14.71
C ASN A 129 17.99 1.74 13.48
N ARG A 130 17.25 2.45 12.61
CA ARG A 130 16.56 1.85 11.48
C ARG A 130 17.54 1.18 10.53
N LYS A 131 17.31 -0.11 10.27
CA LYS A 131 17.97 -0.93 9.27
C LYS A 131 16.89 -1.63 8.45
N GLN A 132 16.92 -1.46 7.15
CA GLN A 132 15.95 -2.09 6.27
C GLN A 132 16.64 -2.61 5.02
N VAL A 133 16.22 -3.80 4.57
CA VAL A 133 16.55 -4.33 3.25
C VAL A 133 15.25 -4.72 2.58
N ALA A 134 15.14 -4.39 1.30
CA ALA A 134 13.99 -4.75 0.52
C ALA A 134 14.38 -5.07 -0.93
N PHE A 135 13.57 -5.89 -1.57
CA PHE A 135 13.74 -6.28 -2.95
C PHE A 135 12.39 -6.42 -3.64
N ASP A 136 12.38 -6.21 -4.94
CA ASP A 136 11.22 -6.38 -5.80
C ASP A 136 11.71 -6.86 -7.15
N ILE A 137 11.28 -8.03 -7.59
CA ILE A 137 11.73 -8.65 -8.83
C ILE A 137 10.49 -9.11 -9.58
N THR A 138 10.40 -8.79 -10.87
CA THR A 138 9.28 -9.20 -11.73
C THR A 138 9.75 -9.48 -13.15
N GLY A 139 8.95 -10.26 -13.88
CA GLY A 139 9.17 -10.56 -15.30
C GLY A 139 8.33 -11.74 -15.76
N ALA A 140 8.57 -12.16 -16.99
CA ALA A 140 8.01 -13.40 -17.53
C ALA A 140 8.67 -14.64 -16.89
N ALA A 141 7.84 -15.57 -16.44
CA ALA A 141 8.24 -16.90 -15.98
C ALA A 141 8.35 -17.92 -17.11
N THR A 142 7.76 -17.63 -18.29
CA THR A 142 7.81 -18.45 -19.50
C THR A 142 8.29 -17.63 -20.69
N GLU A 143 8.94 -18.28 -21.67
CA GLU A 143 9.47 -17.60 -22.87
C GLU A 143 8.37 -16.96 -23.72
N ASP A 144 7.17 -17.53 -23.69
CA ASP A 144 5.99 -17.04 -24.42
C ASP A 144 5.24 -15.91 -23.70
N GLY A 145 5.66 -15.52 -22.48
CA GLY A 145 5.03 -14.46 -21.70
C GLY A 145 3.66 -14.80 -21.12
N THR A 146 3.20 -16.05 -21.25
CA THR A 146 1.87 -16.47 -20.76
C THR A 146 1.79 -16.56 -19.24
N LEU A 147 2.93 -16.72 -18.56
CA LEU A 147 3.02 -16.69 -17.11
C LEU A 147 4.00 -15.61 -16.67
N LEU A 148 3.55 -14.70 -15.81
CA LEU A 148 4.35 -13.64 -15.21
C LEU A 148 4.47 -13.87 -13.71
N TYR A 149 5.55 -13.37 -13.13
CA TYR A 149 5.77 -13.43 -11.68
C TYR A 149 6.20 -12.07 -11.12
N ARG A 150 5.95 -11.86 -9.84
CA ARG A 150 6.58 -10.81 -9.03
C ARG A 150 6.82 -11.31 -7.62
N VAL A 151 7.94 -10.92 -7.02
CA VAL A 151 8.24 -11.21 -5.63
C VAL A 151 8.73 -9.93 -4.97
N VAL A 152 7.93 -9.42 -4.04
CA VAL A 152 8.28 -8.27 -3.20
C VAL A 152 8.61 -8.75 -1.81
N GLY A 153 9.76 -8.34 -1.27
CA GLY A 153 10.19 -8.68 0.08
C GLY A 153 10.77 -7.48 0.82
N LEU A 154 10.55 -7.44 2.12
CA LEU A 154 11.12 -6.41 3.00
C LEU A 154 11.34 -6.99 4.41
N GLN A 155 12.50 -6.69 4.97
CA GLN A 155 12.82 -6.89 6.37
C GLN A 155 13.31 -5.56 6.95
N ARG A 156 12.73 -5.13 8.05
CA ARG A 156 13.05 -3.92 8.79
C ARG A 156 13.23 -4.24 10.27
N ASP A 157 14.29 -3.68 10.82
CA ASP A 157 14.61 -3.60 12.25
C ASP A 157 14.70 -2.10 12.57
N SER A 158 13.88 -1.59 13.48
CA SER A 158 13.82 -0.16 13.76
C SER A 158 13.20 0.12 15.11
N GLU A 159 13.70 1.15 15.78
CA GLU A 159 13.05 1.76 16.93
C GLU A 159 12.19 2.95 16.44
N THR A 160 11.47 3.58 17.37
CA THR A 160 10.77 4.84 17.15
C THR A 160 11.36 5.97 17.98
N GLN A 161 10.77 7.16 17.88
CA GLN A 161 11.09 8.29 18.77
C GLN A 161 10.64 8.09 20.23
N VAL A 162 9.85 7.04 20.50
CA VAL A 162 9.32 6.72 21.83
C VAL A 162 10.13 5.56 22.40
N ASP A 163 10.62 5.73 23.63
CA ASP A 163 11.40 4.70 24.31
C ASP A 163 10.59 3.40 24.44
N HIS A 164 11.27 2.26 24.19
CA HIS A 164 10.70 0.91 24.27
C HIS A 164 9.57 0.62 23.27
N VAL A 165 9.51 1.37 22.16
CA VAL A 165 8.58 1.11 21.05
C VAL A 165 9.36 0.84 19.77
N ASP A 166 9.25 -0.38 19.28
CA ASP A 166 9.84 -0.85 18.03
C ASP A 166 8.90 -0.61 16.83
N ASP A 167 9.46 -0.59 15.62
CA ASP A 167 8.76 -0.54 14.32
C ASP A 167 9.28 -1.63 13.38
N ASP A 168 9.50 -2.83 13.92
CA ASP A 168 9.98 -3.97 13.15
C ASP A 168 8.94 -4.44 12.14
N GLY A 169 9.41 -4.82 10.95
CA GLY A 169 8.53 -5.20 9.85
C GLY A 169 9.12 -6.33 9.01
N PHE A 170 8.28 -7.32 8.71
CA PHE A 170 8.56 -8.37 7.74
C PHE A 170 7.42 -8.43 6.73
N LEU A 171 7.77 -8.52 5.45
CA LEU A 171 6.85 -8.67 4.33
C LEU A 171 7.45 -9.65 3.32
N ILE A 172 6.60 -10.56 2.83
CA ILE A 172 6.84 -11.30 1.61
C ILE A 172 5.52 -11.38 0.81
N ALA A 173 5.55 -10.92 -0.43
CA ALA A 173 4.38 -10.82 -1.29
C ALA A 173 4.68 -11.31 -2.73
N PRO A 174 4.74 -12.65 -2.94
CA PRO A 174 4.76 -13.24 -4.27
C PRO A 174 3.40 -13.11 -4.97
N SER A 175 3.45 -12.89 -6.27
CA SER A 175 2.30 -12.90 -7.16
C SER A 175 2.61 -13.56 -8.50
N LEU A 176 1.57 -14.11 -9.11
CA LEU A 176 1.60 -14.75 -10.41
C LEU A 176 0.43 -14.23 -11.25
N THR A 177 0.70 -13.89 -12.51
CA THR A 177 -0.35 -13.57 -13.48
C THR A 177 -0.26 -14.57 -14.63
N TRP A 178 -1.35 -15.27 -14.89
CA TRP A 178 -1.49 -16.21 -16.00
C TRP A 178 -2.41 -15.60 -17.06
N LYS A 179 -1.89 -15.49 -18.28
CA LYS A 179 -2.56 -14.94 -19.46
C LYS A 179 -2.84 -16.06 -20.46
N PRO A 180 -3.87 -16.91 -20.26
CA PRO A 180 -4.20 -18.02 -21.16
C PRO A 180 -4.56 -17.58 -22.58
N THR A 181 -5.12 -16.38 -22.73
CA THR A 181 -5.50 -15.77 -24.01
C THR A 181 -5.22 -14.26 -23.94
N GLU A 182 -5.33 -13.56 -25.06
CA GLU A 182 -5.16 -12.09 -25.12
C GLU A 182 -6.24 -11.31 -24.35
N ASP A 183 -7.39 -11.96 -24.07
CA ASP A 183 -8.56 -11.34 -23.44
C ASP A 183 -8.81 -11.82 -22.01
N THR A 184 -7.92 -12.62 -21.42
CA THR A 184 -8.15 -13.25 -20.12
C THR A 184 -6.88 -13.31 -19.30
N ASP A 185 -6.93 -12.65 -18.15
CA ASP A 185 -5.85 -12.63 -17.17
C ASP A 185 -6.35 -13.13 -15.81
N PHE A 186 -5.58 -14.03 -15.19
CA PHE A 186 -5.78 -14.48 -13.82
C PHE A 186 -4.61 -14.08 -12.97
N THR A 187 -4.83 -13.27 -11.94
CA THR A 187 -3.78 -12.87 -11.01
C THR A 187 -4.00 -13.48 -9.62
N LEU A 188 -3.00 -14.20 -9.15
CA LEU A 188 -2.91 -14.72 -7.79
C LEU A 188 -1.98 -13.82 -6.97
N LEU A 189 -2.52 -13.23 -5.90
CA LEU A 189 -1.77 -12.42 -4.94
C LEU A 189 -1.66 -13.17 -3.63
N PHE A 190 -0.44 -13.34 -3.13
CA PHE A 190 -0.20 -13.82 -1.77
C PHE A 190 0.54 -12.72 -0.99
N ASN A 191 0.07 -12.43 0.23
CA ASN A 191 0.70 -11.48 1.12
C ASN A 191 0.86 -12.10 2.50
N ARG A 192 2.10 -12.09 3.00
CA ARG A 192 2.40 -12.40 4.40
C ARG A 192 3.17 -11.26 5.01
N GLN A 193 2.60 -10.68 6.06
CA GLN A 193 3.18 -9.57 6.78
C GLN A 193 3.21 -9.82 8.28
N ARG A 194 4.25 -9.33 8.95
CA ARG A 194 4.35 -9.29 10.41
C ARG A 194 4.97 -7.96 10.81
N ASN A 195 4.25 -7.19 11.61
CA ASN A 195 4.76 -5.97 12.24
C ASN A 195 4.89 -6.24 13.73
N THR A 196 6.00 -5.83 14.33
CA THR A 196 6.21 -5.92 15.78
C THR A 196 6.56 -4.52 16.27
N GLY A 197 5.71 -4.00 17.15
CA GLY A 197 5.85 -2.65 17.68
C GLY A 197 4.91 -2.39 18.84
N GLN A 198 4.54 -3.47 19.56
CA GLN A 198 3.62 -3.38 20.68
C GLN A 198 4.42 -3.19 21.95
N VAL A 199 4.04 -2.15 22.71
CA VAL A 199 4.29 -2.10 24.14
C VAL A 199 3.69 -3.38 24.73
N LEU A 200 4.52 -4.25 25.29
CA LEU A 200 4.04 -5.27 26.22
C LEU A 200 3.45 -4.51 27.41
N ALA A 201 2.13 -4.37 27.43
CA ALA A 201 1.42 -3.94 28.62
C ALA A 201 1.43 -5.04 29.67
#